data_AF-A0A1G0R9V3-F1
#
_entry.id   AF-A0A1G0R9V3-F1
#
_cell.length_a   1.000
_cell.length_b   1.000
_cell.length_c   1.000
_cell.angle_alpha   90.00
_cell.angle_beta   90.00
_cell.angle_gamma   90.00
#
_symmetry.space_group_name_H-M   'P 1'
#
loop_
_entity.id
_entity.type
_entity.pdbx_description
1 polymer ?
#
loop_
_entity_poly.entity_id
_entity_poly.type
_entity_poly.pdbx_seq_one_letter_code
_entity_poly.pdbx_strand_id
1 'polypeptide(L)'
;MVLSHWVRAVRWRTILKPIHKHSSLYNLFSAVSIGYAVNNLLPRGGEIVRPYVFSKNENISFSSTFATIILERLLDVLTLLILFGFTFILYSDKILALLPSSIDITKITYLVVIFLIAVIFAFYPPFIKFVLNKLIKPFSEKLFNRINEIFSKFLKGFAIIKEPKLYATLAFQSILIWLLYSLPLFIMFYAFDFSSKGMNFLDAILLLFASGISFSIAPTPGSIGVFHWMVKIILVKFYGVSGEQALAFATVNHGVNYLLQLFLGGYFIVVNKSWKTVLNFSLSKQKPAESE
;
A
#
# COMPACT_ATOMS: atom_id res chain seq x y z
N MET A 1 5.13 -13.07 -5.18
CA MET A 1 3.82 -12.40 -5.13
C MET A 1 2.77 -13.13 -4.31
N VAL A 2 2.37 -14.37 -4.63
CA VAL A 2 1.33 -15.06 -3.83
C VAL A 2 1.75 -15.20 -2.36
N LEU A 3 3.01 -15.59 -2.12
CA LEU A 3 3.54 -15.70 -0.76
C LEU A 3 3.58 -14.34 -0.03
N SER A 4 3.94 -13.25 -0.70
CA SER A 4 3.91 -11.90 -0.08
C SER A 4 2.49 -11.45 0.24
N HIS A 5 1.49 -11.79 -0.59
CA HIS A 5 0.08 -11.55 -0.28
C HIS A 5 -0.37 -12.37 0.94
N TRP A 6 0.09 -13.61 1.06
CA TRP A 6 -0.19 -14.46 2.22
C TRP A 6 0.39 -13.86 3.49
N VAL A 7 1.68 -13.48 3.49
CA VAL A 7 2.31 -12.83 4.64
C VAL A 7 1.62 -11.49 4.95
N ARG A 8 1.15 -10.74 3.96
CA ARG A 8 0.33 -9.53 4.17
C ARG A 8 -1.00 -9.86 4.85
N ALA A 9 -1.67 -10.95 4.50
CA ALA A 9 -2.87 -11.42 5.19
C ALA A 9 -2.56 -11.83 6.64
N VAL A 10 -1.45 -12.53 6.88
CA VAL A 10 -0.99 -12.89 8.24
C VAL A 10 -0.68 -11.64 9.07
N ARG A 11 0.01 -10.66 8.48
CA ARG A 11 0.29 -9.37 9.14
C ARG A 11 -0.98 -8.63 9.48
N TRP A 12 -1.94 -8.60 8.56
CA TRP A 12 -3.23 -7.98 8.80
C TRP A 12 -4.00 -8.66 9.94
N ARG A 13 -3.90 -10.01 10.04
CA ARG A 13 -4.40 -10.77 11.19
C ARG A 13 -3.78 -10.31 12.51
N THR A 14 -2.46 -10.09 12.52
CA THR A 14 -1.74 -9.56 13.70
C THR A 14 -2.29 -8.20 14.13
N ILE A 15 -2.48 -7.29 13.16
CA ILE A 15 -3.03 -5.94 13.41
C ILE A 15 -4.46 -6.01 13.96
N LEU A 16 -5.28 -6.93 13.44
CA LEU A 16 -6.68 -7.10 13.84
C LEU A 16 -6.84 -7.82 15.19
N LYS A 17 -5.83 -8.53 15.69
CA LYS A 17 -5.91 -9.36 16.91
C LYS A 17 -6.54 -8.65 18.13
N PRO A 18 -6.26 -7.36 18.42
CA PRO A 18 -6.86 -6.65 19.57
C PRO A 18 -8.34 -6.28 19.36
N ILE A 19 -8.83 -6.30 18.13
CA ILE A 19 -10.18 -5.89 17.74
C ILE A 19 -11.05 -7.12 17.47
N HIS A 20 -10.47 -8.12 16.81
CA HIS A 20 -11.13 -9.34 16.38
C HIS A 20 -10.16 -10.53 16.46
N LYS A 21 -10.20 -11.21 17.61
CA LYS A 21 -9.23 -12.26 18.01
C LYS A 21 -9.16 -13.44 17.04
N HIS A 22 -10.28 -13.80 16.40
CA HIS A 22 -10.42 -15.01 15.59
C HIS A 22 -10.65 -14.73 14.09
N SER A 23 -9.98 -13.71 13.54
CA SER A 23 -10.04 -13.40 12.11
C SER A 23 -9.63 -14.61 11.24
N SER A 24 -10.44 -14.97 10.24
CA SER A 24 -10.12 -16.06 9.30
C SER A 24 -9.01 -15.65 8.34
N LEU A 25 -7.93 -16.44 8.28
CA LEU A 25 -6.82 -16.17 7.38
C LEU A 25 -7.23 -16.33 5.90
N TYR A 26 -8.19 -17.22 5.61
CA TYR A 26 -8.76 -17.36 4.28
C TYR A 26 -9.47 -16.07 3.85
N ASN A 27 -10.34 -15.51 4.70
CA ASN A 27 -11.06 -14.28 4.39
C ASN A 27 -10.11 -13.09 4.24
N LEU A 28 -9.09 -13.00 5.09
CA LEU A 28 -8.04 -12.00 4.98
C LEU A 28 -7.28 -12.11 3.65
N PHE A 29 -6.82 -13.31 3.30
CA PHE A 29 -6.06 -13.55 2.06
C PHE A 29 -6.90 -13.33 0.80
N SER A 30 -8.16 -13.77 0.82
CA SER A 30 -9.14 -13.47 -0.21
C SER A 30 -9.30 -11.95 -0.38
N ALA A 31 -9.58 -11.22 0.70
CA ALA A 31 -9.77 -9.78 0.64
C ALA A 31 -8.51 -9.03 0.18
N VAL A 32 -7.30 -9.47 0.59
CA VAL A 32 -6.02 -8.96 0.08
C VAL A 32 -5.93 -9.14 -1.43
N SER A 33 -6.19 -10.36 -1.92
CA SER A 33 -6.08 -10.71 -3.34
C SER A 33 -7.08 -9.93 -4.20
N ILE A 34 -8.33 -9.82 -3.74
CA ILE A 34 -9.36 -8.98 -4.37
C ILE A 34 -8.91 -7.53 -4.42
N GLY A 35 -8.36 -6.99 -3.32
CA GLY A 35 -7.85 -5.63 -3.27
C GLY A 35 -6.76 -5.36 -4.31
N TYR A 36 -5.79 -6.26 -4.46
CA TYR A 36 -4.75 -6.13 -5.48
C TYR A 36 -5.32 -6.17 -6.90
N ALA A 37 -6.24 -7.10 -7.21
CA ALA A 37 -6.91 -7.12 -8.51
C ALA A 37 -7.68 -5.82 -8.79
N VAL A 38 -8.40 -5.28 -7.81
CA VAL A 38 -9.12 -4.01 -7.97
C VAL A 38 -8.16 -2.85 -8.19
N ASN A 39 -7.01 -2.79 -7.50
CA ASN A 39 -6.02 -1.73 -7.74
C ASN A 39 -5.43 -1.74 -9.16
N ASN A 40 -5.39 -2.90 -9.80
CA ASN A 40 -4.96 -3.04 -11.18
C ASN A 40 -5.98 -2.49 -12.17
N LEU A 41 -7.28 -2.47 -11.82
CA LEU A 41 -8.37 -1.99 -12.67
C LEU A 41 -8.82 -0.56 -12.35
N LEU A 42 -8.80 -0.20 -11.06
CA LEU A 42 -9.26 1.07 -10.52
C LEU A 42 -8.16 1.68 -9.64
N PRO A 43 -7.65 2.87 -9.96
CA PRO A 43 -6.61 3.53 -9.17
C PRO A 43 -7.04 3.63 -7.70
N ARG A 44 -6.26 3.00 -6.81
CA ARG A 44 -6.48 2.98 -5.35
C ARG A 44 -7.83 2.41 -4.88
N GLY A 45 -8.63 1.81 -5.77
CA GLY A 45 -9.95 1.26 -5.41
C GLY A 45 -9.86 0.07 -4.44
N GLY A 46 -8.79 -0.72 -4.55
CA GLY A 46 -8.54 -1.89 -3.74
C GLY A 46 -8.31 -1.60 -2.26
N GLU A 47 -7.82 -0.41 -1.92
CA GLU A 47 -7.62 0.03 -0.54
C GLU A 47 -8.93 0.16 0.24
N ILE A 48 -10.04 0.41 -0.47
CA ILE A 48 -11.37 0.53 0.11
C ILE A 48 -12.13 -0.80 -0.03
N VAL A 49 -12.02 -1.46 -1.18
CA VAL A 49 -12.71 -2.74 -1.43
C VAL A 49 -12.24 -3.84 -0.48
N ARG A 50 -10.93 -3.98 -0.24
CA ARG A 50 -10.38 -5.00 0.66
C ARG A 50 -10.99 -4.94 2.07
N PRO A 51 -10.93 -3.81 2.81
CA PRO A 51 -11.53 -3.72 4.14
C PRO A 51 -13.05 -3.83 4.09
N TYR A 52 -13.71 -3.40 3.01
CA TYR A 52 -15.16 -3.56 2.86
C TYR A 52 -15.57 -5.03 2.75
N VAL A 53 -14.96 -5.79 1.83
CA VAL A 53 -15.21 -7.22 1.65
C VAL A 53 -14.93 -7.98 2.94
N PHE A 54 -13.79 -7.73 3.59
CA PHE A 54 -13.46 -8.38 4.85
C PHE A 54 -14.46 -8.05 5.96
N SER A 55 -14.86 -6.77 6.08
CA SER A 55 -15.83 -6.34 7.10
C SER A 55 -17.19 -7.01 6.96
N LYS A 56 -17.61 -7.28 5.71
CA LYS A 56 -18.83 -8.03 5.42
C LYS A 56 -18.70 -9.52 5.72
N ASN A 57 -17.58 -10.13 5.37
CA ASN A 57 -17.37 -11.57 5.58
C ASN A 57 -17.24 -11.94 7.06
N GLU A 58 -16.68 -11.06 7.88
CA GLU A 58 -16.45 -11.31 9.32
C GLU A 58 -17.47 -10.58 10.22
N ASN A 59 -18.46 -9.88 9.65
CA ASN A 59 -19.44 -9.07 10.39
C ASN A 59 -18.81 -8.09 11.40
N ILE A 60 -17.72 -7.44 11.01
CA ILE A 60 -17.02 -6.43 11.81
C ILE A 60 -17.24 -5.03 11.25
N SER A 61 -16.97 -4.00 12.05
CA SER A 61 -17.10 -2.61 11.59
C SER A 61 -16.15 -2.32 10.42
N PHE A 62 -16.71 -1.81 9.32
CA PHE A 62 -15.92 -1.28 8.20
C PHE A 62 -14.96 -0.19 8.66
N SER A 63 -15.39 0.76 9.52
CA SER A 63 -14.54 1.85 10.01
C SER A 63 -13.33 1.35 10.80
N SER A 64 -13.52 0.36 11.67
CA SER A 64 -12.40 -0.27 12.41
C SER A 64 -11.47 -1.02 11.46
N THR A 65 -12.02 -1.75 10.50
CA THR A 65 -11.24 -2.51 9.51
C THR A 65 -10.45 -1.57 8.60
N PHE A 66 -11.05 -0.50 8.12
CA PHE A 66 -10.41 0.51 7.28
C PHE A 66 -9.27 1.22 8.02
N ALA A 67 -9.44 1.54 9.31
CA ALA A 67 -8.37 2.06 10.15
C ALA A 67 -7.16 1.11 10.23
N THR A 68 -7.38 -0.21 10.29
CA THR A 68 -6.26 -1.17 10.26
C THR A 68 -5.49 -1.15 8.93
N ILE A 69 -6.16 -0.84 7.81
CA ILE A 69 -5.50 -0.68 6.51
C ILE A 69 -4.62 0.57 6.50
N ILE A 70 -5.07 1.67 7.09
CA ILE A 70 -4.25 2.88 7.22
C ILE A 70 -3.00 2.59 8.05
N LEU A 71 -3.15 1.89 9.18
CA LEU A 71 -1.98 1.49 9.97
C LEU A 71 -1.04 0.59 9.18
N GLU A 72 -1.57 -0.36 8.41
CA GLU A 72 -0.78 -1.18 7.49
C GLU A 72 0.01 -0.31 6.50
N ARG A 73 -0.59 0.76 5.97
CA ARG A 73 0.11 1.72 5.08
C ARG A 73 1.19 2.50 5.80
N LEU A 74 0.98 2.90 7.05
CA LEU A 74 2.02 3.55 7.85
C LEU A 74 3.22 2.63 8.03
N LEU A 75 3.00 1.35 8.37
CA LEU A 75 4.08 0.36 8.47
C LEU A 75 4.79 0.14 7.13
N ASP A 76 4.06 0.13 6.02
CA ASP A 76 4.64 0.03 4.68
C ASP A 76 5.51 1.24 4.34
N VAL A 77 5.04 2.46 4.62
CA VAL A 77 5.80 3.70 4.41
C VAL A 77 7.06 3.72 5.27
N LEU A 78 6.97 3.36 6.55
CA LEU A 78 8.13 3.26 7.44
C LEU A 78 9.15 2.25 6.90
N THR A 79 8.70 1.10 6.43
CA THR A 79 9.61 0.09 5.86
C THR A 79 10.24 0.58 4.56
N LEU A 80 9.47 1.25 3.69
CA LEU A 80 10.00 1.89 2.48
C LEU A 80 11.05 2.95 2.79
N LEU A 81 10.86 3.77 3.83
CA LEU A 81 11.84 4.78 4.24
C LEU A 81 13.13 4.14 4.75
N ILE A 82 13.03 3.02 5.47
CA ILE A 82 14.21 2.26 5.92
C ILE A 82 14.95 1.67 4.71
N LEU A 83 14.25 1.01 3.80
CA LEU A 83 14.84 0.47 2.57
C LEU A 83 15.45 1.59 1.71
N PHE A 84 14.78 2.73 1.62
CA PHE A 84 15.32 3.92 0.97
C PHE A 84 16.63 4.34 1.61
N GLY A 85 16.69 4.51 2.92
CA GLY A 85 17.90 4.87 3.65
C GLY A 85 19.06 3.91 3.33
N PHE A 86 18.82 2.60 3.35
CA PHE A 86 19.82 1.60 2.96
C PHE A 86 20.27 1.76 1.50
N THR A 87 19.33 1.87 0.55
CA THR A 87 19.69 2.04 -0.86
C THR A 87 20.35 3.40 -1.14
N PHE A 88 19.98 4.45 -0.43
CA PHE A 88 20.54 5.77 -0.59
C PHE A 88 21.99 5.81 -0.11
N ILE A 89 22.33 5.15 1.01
CA ILE A 89 23.71 5.04 1.48
C ILE A 89 24.59 4.32 0.45
N LEU A 90 24.05 3.32 -0.24
CA LEU A 90 24.82 2.51 -1.21
C LEU A 90 24.91 3.15 -2.60
N TYR A 91 23.90 3.91 -3.01
CA TYR A 91 23.76 4.44 -4.37
C TYR A 91 23.61 5.96 -4.40
N SER A 92 24.07 6.67 -3.36
CA SER A 92 23.88 8.13 -3.19
C SER A 92 24.27 8.89 -4.44
N ASP A 93 25.48 8.68 -4.95
CA ASP A 93 26.02 9.45 -6.07
C ASP A 93 25.18 9.25 -7.33
N LYS A 94 24.76 8.01 -7.59
CA LYS A 94 23.91 7.68 -8.74
C LYS A 94 22.50 8.25 -8.60
N ILE A 95 21.92 8.20 -7.40
CA ILE A 95 20.59 8.76 -7.12
C ILE A 95 20.61 10.28 -7.25
N LEU A 96 21.64 10.94 -6.68
CA LEU A 96 21.81 12.38 -6.77
C LEU A 96 22.04 12.84 -8.21
N ALA A 97 22.76 12.08 -9.01
CA ALA A 97 22.96 12.36 -10.43
C ALA A 97 21.66 12.24 -11.28
N LEU A 98 20.61 11.57 -10.78
CA LEU A 98 19.31 11.55 -11.44
C LEU A 98 18.44 12.77 -11.13
N LEU A 99 18.71 13.46 -10.02
CA LEU A 99 17.94 14.63 -9.62
C LEU A 99 18.35 15.81 -10.51
N PRO A 100 17.38 16.56 -11.09
CA PRO A 100 17.66 17.85 -11.68
C PRO A 100 18.43 18.74 -10.69
N SER A 101 19.42 19.49 -11.17
CA SER A 101 20.22 20.41 -10.34
C SER A 101 19.40 21.48 -9.63
N SER A 102 18.16 21.70 -10.04
CA SER A 102 17.18 22.59 -9.41
C SER A 102 16.50 22.01 -8.17
N ILE A 103 16.64 20.70 -7.90
CA ILE A 103 16.07 20.04 -6.74
C ILE A 103 17.02 20.17 -5.55
N ASP A 104 16.58 20.96 -4.56
CA ASP A 104 17.23 21.04 -3.26
C ASP A 104 16.73 19.91 -2.34
N ILE A 105 17.62 18.99 -1.99
CA ILE A 105 17.35 17.85 -1.11
C ILE A 105 16.85 18.32 0.27
N THR A 106 17.29 19.50 0.72
CA THR A 106 16.83 20.10 1.97
C THR A 106 15.33 20.38 1.92
N LYS A 107 14.83 20.87 0.77
CA LYS A 107 13.38 21.10 0.56
C LYS A 107 12.59 19.79 0.56
N ILE A 108 13.12 18.73 -0.05
CA ILE A 108 12.50 17.39 0.01
C ILE A 108 12.40 16.92 1.47
N THR A 109 13.48 17.08 2.24
CA THR A 109 13.50 16.73 3.66
C THR A 109 12.44 17.50 4.44
N TYR A 110 12.32 18.81 4.25
CA TYR A 110 11.27 19.61 4.89
C TYR A 110 9.86 19.14 4.52
N LEU A 111 9.60 18.84 3.25
CA LEU A 111 8.30 18.33 2.80
C LEU A 111 7.96 16.98 3.45
N VAL A 112 8.93 16.07 3.55
CA VAL A 112 8.73 14.78 4.23
C VAL A 112 8.43 14.99 5.72
N VAL A 113 9.17 15.87 6.40
CA VAL A 113 8.93 16.17 7.83
C VAL A 113 7.54 16.80 8.03
N ILE A 114 7.16 17.79 7.22
CA ILE A 114 5.83 18.41 7.27
C ILE A 114 4.72 17.38 7.02
N PHE A 115 4.91 16.49 6.03
CA PHE A 115 3.98 15.41 5.75
C PHE A 115 3.83 14.46 6.94
N LEU A 116 4.93 14.04 7.57
CA LEU A 116 4.90 13.18 8.75
C LEU A 116 4.19 13.85 9.94
N ILE A 117 4.45 15.14 10.17
CA ILE A 117 3.77 15.93 11.20
C ILE A 117 2.26 15.99 10.90
N ALA A 118 1.89 16.32 9.66
CA ALA A 118 0.49 16.38 9.24
C ALA A 118 -0.22 15.03 9.44
N VAL A 119 0.44 13.92 9.13
CA VAL A 119 -0.07 12.56 9.39
C VAL A 119 -0.28 12.35 10.89
N ILE A 120 0.69 12.68 11.74
CA ILE A 120 0.56 12.54 13.20
C ILE A 120 -0.65 13.33 13.73
N PHE A 121 -0.79 14.59 13.32
CA PHE A 121 -1.92 15.43 13.74
C PHE A 121 -3.27 14.95 13.18
N ALA A 122 -3.29 14.44 11.94
CA ALA A 122 -4.49 13.86 11.33
C ALA A 122 -5.02 12.62 12.09
N PHE A 123 -4.20 11.98 12.91
CA PHE A 123 -4.60 10.85 13.75
C PHE A 123 -4.65 11.18 15.25
N TYR A 124 -4.48 12.44 15.65
CA TYR A 124 -4.51 12.85 17.06
C TYR A 124 -5.96 13.04 17.56
N PRO A 125 -6.46 12.16 18.47
CA PRO A 125 -7.88 12.17 18.86
C PRO A 125 -8.39 13.48 19.48
N PRO A 126 -7.62 14.20 20.31
CA PRO A 126 -8.04 15.49 20.85
C PRO A 126 -8.23 16.56 19.76
N PHE A 127 -7.36 16.58 18.74
CA PHE A 127 -7.50 17.51 17.62
C PHE A 127 -8.77 17.25 16.81
N ILE A 128 -9.04 15.98 16.48
CA ILE A 128 -10.29 15.63 15.77
C ILE A 128 -11.52 15.99 16.59
N LYS A 129 -11.53 15.69 17.91
CA LYS A 129 -12.65 16.08 18.78
C LYS A 129 -12.83 17.60 18.84
N PHE A 130 -11.74 18.36 18.90
CA PHE A 130 -11.78 19.83 18.85
C PHE A 130 -12.42 20.33 17.56
N VAL A 131 -11.98 19.81 16.41
CA VAL A 131 -12.54 20.16 15.08
C VAL A 131 -14.04 19.82 15.00
N LEU A 132 -14.44 18.61 15.42
CA LEU A 132 -15.85 18.21 15.42
C LEU A 132 -16.72 19.10 16.31
N ASN A 133 -16.22 19.45 17.50
CA ASN A 133 -16.93 20.32 18.43
C ASN A 133 -17.07 21.77 17.93
N LYS A 134 -16.05 22.30 17.24
CA LYS A 134 -16.05 23.68 16.76
C LYS A 134 -16.75 23.85 15.41
N LEU A 135 -16.60 22.90 14.49
CA LEU A 135 -17.05 23.07 13.11
C LEU A 135 -18.31 22.28 12.75
N ILE A 136 -18.66 21.22 13.47
CA ILE A 136 -19.80 20.36 13.11
C ILE A 136 -20.93 20.49 14.12
N LYS A 137 -20.60 20.40 15.42
CA LYS A 137 -21.60 20.45 16.50
C LYS A 137 -22.53 21.68 16.43
N PRO A 138 -22.05 22.92 16.11
CA PRO A 138 -22.93 24.08 16.04
C PRO A 138 -23.99 24.01 14.94
N PHE A 139 -23.74 23.25 13.87
CA PHE A 139 -24.64 23.16 12.72
C PHE A 139 -25.59 21.96 12.83
N SER A 140 -25.15 20.84 13.41
CA SER A 140 -26.00 19.65 13.59
C SER A 140 -25.46 18.70 14.64
N GLU A 141 -26.20 18.54 15.75
CA GLU A 141 -25.86 17.54 16.77
C GLU A 141 -26.01 16.10 16.25
N LYS A 142 -26.99 15.84 15.38
CA LYS A 142 -27.20 14.52 14.75
C LYS A 142 -25.99 14.13 13.91
N LEU A 143 -25.47 15.05 13.10
CA LEU A 143 -24.27 14.82 12.29
C LEU A 143 -23.03 14.64 13.15
N PHE A 144 -22.87 15.48 14.18
CA PHE A 144 -21.79 15.36 15.16
C PHE A 144 -21.76 13.97 15.81
N ASN A 145 -22.90 13.51 16.34
CA ASN A 145 -23.01 12.21 16.99
C ASN A 145 -22.68 11.06 16.03
N ARG A 146 -23.17 11.13 14.79
CA ARG A 146 -22.87 10.13 13.74
C ARG A 146 -21.38 10.08 13.40
N ILE A 147 -20.73 11.23 13.19
CA ILE A 147 -19.29 11.28 12.86
C ILE A 147 -18.46 10.84 14.06
N ASN A 148 -18.82 11.25 15.28
CA ASN A 148 -18.14 10.85 16.50
C ASN A 148 -18.23 9.32 16.72
N GLU A 149 -19.37 8.71 16.42
CA GLU A 149 -19.52 7.25 16.47
C GLU A 149 -18.60 6.55 15.45
N ILE A 150 -18.59 7.01 14.20
CA ILE A 150 -17.68 6.50 13.15
C ILE A 150 -16.21 6.63 13.60
N PHE A 151 -15.84 7.80 14.13
CA PHE A 151 -14.50 8.08 14.60
C PHE A 151 -14.11 7.21 15.81
N SER A 152 -15.03 6.96 16.74
CA SER A 152 -14.78 6.07 17.87
C SER A 152 -14.51 4.63 17.42
N LYS A 153 -15.24 4.12 16.41
CA LYS A 153 -15.00 2.80 15.80
C LYS A 153 -13.68 2.79 15.03
N PHE A 154 -13.34 3.89 14.35
CA PHE A 154 -12.08 4.06 13.64
C PHE A 154 -10.88 3.99 14.59
N LEU A 155 -10.92 4.69 15.74
CA LEU A 155 -9.87 4.63 16.75
C LEU A 155 -9.65 3.24 17.34
N LYS A 156 -10.71 2.42 17.45
CA LYS A 156 -10.55 0.99 17.82
C LYS A 156 -9.64 0.24 16.83
N GLY A 157 -9.64 0.63 15.56
CA GLY A 157 -8.72 0.15 14.52
C GLY A 157 -7.24 0.28 14.86
N PHE A 158 -6.88 1.23 15.73
CA PHE A 158 -5.51 1.47 16.18
C PHE A 158 -5.20 0.84 17.53
N ALA A 159 -6.05 -0.06 18.05
CA ALA A 159 -5.86 -0.71 19.35
C ALA A 159 -4.51 -1.43 19.47
N ILE A 160 -3.93 -1.88 18.35
CA ILE A 160 -2.61 -2.50 18.29
C ILE A 160 -1.46 -1.59 18.76
N ILE A 161 -1.60 -0.26 18.72
CA ILE A 161 -0.63 0.69 19.30
C ILE A 161 -0.48 0.47 20.82
N LYS A 162 -1.46 -0.16 21.46
CA LYS A 162 -1.42 -0.48 22.89
C LYS A 162 -0.82 -1.87 23.19
N GLU A 163 -0.32 -2.57 22.17
CA GLU A 163 0.12 -3.96 22.27
C GLU A 163 1.59 -4.11 21.84
N PRO A 164 2.56 -3.59 22.62
CA PRO A 164 3.97 -3.56 22.24
C PRO A 164 4.57 -4.95 21.99
N LYS A 165 4.02 -5.99 22.63
CA LYS A 165 4.41 -7.39 22.40
C LYS A 165 4.26 -7.86 20.95
N LEU A 166 3.46 -7.17 20.14
CA LEU A 166 3.24 -7.50 18.73
C LEU A 166 4.17 -6.73 17.78
N TYR A 167 4.94 -5.76 18.27
CA TYR A 167 5.76 -4.89 17.42
C TYR A 167 6.89 -5.65 16.71
N ALA A 168 7.58 -6.54 17.42
CA ALA A 168 8.61 -7.39 16.81
C ALA A 168 8.04 -8.27 15.70
N THR A 169 6.85 -8.85 15.92
CA THR A 169 6.14 -9.64 14.91
C THR A 169 5.76 -8.80 13.69
N LEU A 170 5.23 -7.59 13.91
CA LEU A 170 4.86 -6.68 12.82
C LEU A 170 6.07 -6.20 12.02
N ALA A 171 7.19 -5.92 12.69
CA ALA A 171 8.45 -5.55 12.05
C ALA A 171 8.98 -6.69 11.19
N PHE A 172 9.06 -7.90 11.73
CA PHE A 172 9.48 -9.09 10.99
C PHE A 172 8.58 -9.36 9.78
N GLN A 173 7.27 -9.34 9.97
CA GLN A 173 6.30 -9.55 8.88
C GLN A 173 6.42 -8.46 7.80
N SER A 174 6.69 -7.22 8.18
CA SER A 174 6.89 -6.13 7.23
C SER A 174 8.15 -6.35 6.41
N ILE A 175 9.31 -6.60 7.04
CA ILE A 175 10.57 -6.91 6.34
C ILE A 175 10.37 -8.09 5.38
N LEU A 176 9.74 -9.17 5.87
CA LEU A 176 9.49 -10.37 5.06
C LEU A 176 8.62 -10.08 3.82
N ILE A 177 7.58 -9.24 3.94
CA ILE A 177 6.75 -8.85 2.79
C ILE A 177 7.60 -8.16 1.72
N TRP A 178 8.47 -7.23 2.11
CA TRP A 178 9.31 -6.49 1.17
C TRP A 178 10.38 -7.38 0.52
N LEU A 179 11.03 -8.26 1.27
CA LEU A 179 11.95 -9.26 0.71
C LEU A 179 11.25 -10.18 -0.30
N LEU A 180 10.02 -10.62 0.01
CA LEU A 180 9.22 -11.44 -0.90
C LEU A 180 8.74 -10.66 -2.15
N TYR A 181 8.67 -9.32 -2.07
CA TYR A 181 8.39 -8.47 -3.22
C TYR A 181 9.64 -8.18 -4.07
N SER A 182 10.86 -8.21 -3.51
CA SER A 182 12.09 -8.07 -4.29
C SER A 182 12.50 -9.35 -4.99
N LEU A 183 12.12 -10.53 -4.47
CA LEU A 183 12.47 -11.82 -5.08
C LEU A 183 12.06 -11.95 -6.56
N PRO A 184 10.83 -11.62 -7.00
CA PRO A 184 10.48 -11.70 -8.42
C PRO A 184 11.35 -10.82 -9.31
N LEU A 185 11.70 -9.60 -8.85
CA LEU A 185 12.62 -8.71 -9.55
C LEU A 185 14.02 -9.33 -9.66
N PHE A 186 14.54 -9.86 -8.55
CA PHE A 186 15.86 -10.49 -8.50
C PHE A 186 15.95 -11.73 -9.38
N ILE A 187 14.96 -12.62 -9.31
CA ILE A 187 14.90 -13.83 -10.15
C ILE A 187 14.85 -13.44 -11.63
N MET A 188 14.13 -12.37 -11.97
CA MET A 188 14.02 -11.89 -13.35
C MET A 188 15.36 -11.35 -13.89
N PHE A 189 16.32 -10.95 -13.04
CA PHE A 189 17.66 -10.56 -13.52
C PHE A 189 18.37 -11.69 -14.26
N TYR A 190 18.16 -12.95 -13.86
CA TYR A 190 18.74 -14.10 -14.55
C TYR A 190 18.14 -14.33 -15.93
N ALA A 191 16.84 -14.03 -16.11
CA ALA A 191 16.16 -14.17 -17.40
C ALA A 191 16.63 -13.14 -18.44
N PHE A 192 17.16 -12.00 -17.98
CA PHE A 192 17.63 -10.89 -18.83
C PHE A 192 19.16 -10.76 -18.84
N ASP A 193 19.88 -11.72 -18.26
CA ASP A 193 21.33 -11.68 -18.08
C ASP A 193 21.85 -10.40 -17.39
N PHE A 194 21.07 -9.83 -16.48
CA PHE A 194 21.51 -8.66 -15.70
C PHE A 194 22.47 -9.03 -14.58
N SER A 195 22.51 -10.30 -14.17
CA SER A 195 23.49 -10.81 -13.22
C SER A 195 24.91 -10.77 -13.78
N SER A 196 25.11 -10.97 -15.10
CA SER A 196 26.44 -10.81 -15.74
C SER A 196 26.93 -9.35 -15.72
N LYS A 197 25.99 -8.40 -15.61
CA LYS A 197 26.27 -6.96 -15.44
C LYS A 197 26.50 -6.56 -13.97
N GLY A 198 26.64 -7.54 -13.06
CA GLY A 198 26.92 -7.32 -11.64
C GLY A 198 25.69 -6.99 -10.78
N MET A 199 24.47 -7.09 -11.32
CA MET A 199 23.26 -6.86 -10.53
C MET A 199 23.01 -8.02 -9.57
N ASN A 200 22.78 -7.68 -8.31
CA ASN A 200 22.54 -8.57 -7.18
C ASN A 200 21.22 -8.21 -6.49
N PHE A 201 20.96 -8.84 -5.34
CA PHE A 201 19.70 -8.69 -4.61
C PHE A 201 19.44 -7.25 -4.10
N LEU A 202 20.48 -6.48 -3.81
CA LEU A 202 20.34 -5.07 -3.39
C LEU A 202 19.81 -4.20 -4.53
N ASP A 203 20.17 -4.50 -5.78
CA ASP A 203 19.65 -3.81 -6.95
C ASP A 203 18.14 -4.12 -7.15
N ALA A 204 17.71 -5.34 -6.80
CA ALA A 204 16.28 -5.66 -6.78
C ALA A 204 15.51 -4.90 -5.69
N ILE A 205 16.13 -4.64 -4.54
CA ILE A 205 15.55 -3.79 -3.48
C ILE A 205 15.46 -2.32 -3.94
N LEU A 206 16.48 -1.81 -4.64
CA LEU A 206 16.45 -0.48 -5.25
C LEU A 206 15.29 -0.36 -6.26
N LEU A 207 15.14 -1.33 -7.16
CA LEU A 207 14.02 -1.36 -8.11
C LEU A 207 12.67 -1.48 -7.39
N LEU A 208 12.60 -2.26 -6.31
CA LEU A 208 11.38 -2.39 -5.51
C LEU A 208 10.99 -1.06 -4.84
N PHE A 209 11.97 -0.34 -4.27
CA PHE A 209 11.74 0.99 -3.70
C PHE A 209 11.20 1.96 -4.75
N ALA A 210 11.84 2.01 -5.92
CA ALA A 210 11.42 2.86 -7.03
C ALA A 210 10.02 2.50 -7.57
N SER A 211 9.71 1.19 -7.56
CA SER A 211 8.37 0.70 -7.83
C SER A 211 7.37 1.19 -6.78
N GLY A 212 7.72 1.13 -5.49
CA GLY A 212 6.90 1.65 -4.38
C GLY A 212 6.55 3.13 -4.54
N ILE A 213 7.52 3.96 -4.95
CA ILE A 213 7.26 5.37 -5.31
C ILE A 213 6.27 5.43 -6.48
N SER A 214 6.52 4.67 -7.55
CA SER A 214 5.68 4.66 -8.75
C SER A 214 4.22 4.35 -8.43
N PHE A 215 3.95 3.32 -7.63
CA PHE A 215 2.59 2.98 -7.17
C PHE A 215 1.98 4.03 -6.24
N SER A 216 2.81 4.78 -5.52
CA SER A 216 2.35 5.83 -4.60
C SER A 216 1.93 7.11 -5.34
N ILE A 217 2.70 7.53 -6.35
CA ILE A 217 2.48 8.80 -7.06
C ILE A 217 1.65 8.66 -8.33
N ALA A 218 1.59 7.48 -8.95
CA ALA A 218 0.88 7.30 -10.21
C ALA A 218 -0.64 7.28 -10.01
N PRO A 219 -1.40 8.18 -10.66
CA PRO A 219 -2.86 8.11 -10.67
C PRO A 219 -3.38 7.13 -11.74
N THR A 220 -2.61 6.10 -12.11
CA THR A 220 -2.96 5.15 -13.18
C THR A 220 -3.28 3.75 -12.62
N PRO A 221 -4.18 2.98 -13.25
CA PRO A 221 -4.46 1.60 -12.85
C PRO A 221 -3.18 0.76 -12.88
N GLY A 222 -2.87 0.08 -11.78
CA GLY A 222 -1.65 -0.71 -11.63
C GLY A 222 -0.34 0.07 -11.83
N SER A 223 -0.31 1.41 -11.79
CA SER A 223 0.90 2.21 -12.07
C SER A 223 1.52 1.92 -13.47
N ILE A 224 0.70 1.52 -14.45
CA ILE A 224 1.16 1.35 -15.83
C ILE A 224 1.73 2.69 -16.33
N GLY A 225 2.81 2.61 -17.12
CA GLY A 225 3.60 3.78 -17.53
C GLY A 225 4.65 4.19 -16.50
N VAL A 226 4.24 4.73 -15.35
CA VAL A 226 5.15 5.31 -14.34
C VAL A 226 6.14 4.26 -13.81
N PHE A 227 5.66 3.06 -13.49
CA PHE A 227 6.51 1.94 -13.10
C PHE A 227 7.59 1.64 -14.17
N HIS A 228 7.19 1.56 -15.44
CA HIS A 228 8.09 1.18 -16.53
C HIS A 228 9.14 2.25 -16.78
N TRP A 229 8.73 3.52 -16.72
CA TRP A 229 9.63 4.65 -16.83
C TRP A 229 10.68 4.67 -15.71
N MET A 230 10.25 4.46 -14.46
CA MET A 230 11.14 4.47 -13.31
C MET A 230 12.16 3.34 -13.36
N VAL A 231 11.72 2.10 -13.60
CA VAL A 231 12.61 0.94 -13.75
C VAL A 231 13.56 1.13 -14.92
N LYS A 232 13.07 1.64 -16.06
CA LYS A 232 13.89 1.90 -17.24
C LYS A 232 15.00 2.92 -16.94
N ILE A 233 14.67 4.04 -16.29
CA ILE A 233 15.67 5.06 -15.95
C ILE A 233 16.76 4.48 -15.07
N ILE A 234 16.40 3.73 -14.03
CA ILE A 234 17.39 3.14 -13.12
C ILE A 234 18.28 2.16 -13.90
N LEU A 235 17.71 1.21 -14.64
CA LEU A 235 18.49 0.22 -15.38
C LEU A 235 19.44 0.86 -16.43
N VAL A 236 18.96 1.86 -17.16
CA VAL A 236 19.75 2.57 -18.18
C VAL A 236 20.85 3.41 -17.52
N LYS A 237 20.50 4.23 -16.52
CA LYS A 237 21.42 5.22 -15.95
C LYS A 237 22.41 4.62 -14.95
N PHE A 238 22.02 3.57 -14.21
CA PHE A 238 22.89 3.00 -13.18
C PHE A 238 23.77 1.88 -13.70
N TYR A 239 23.33 1.17 -14.75
CA TYR A 239 23.97 -0.06 -15.23
C TYR A 239 24.20 -0.08 -16.75
N GLY A 240 23.85 0.98 -17.49
CA GLY A 240 24.08 1.05 -18.93
C GLY A 240 23.31 0.00 -19.74
N VAL A 241 22.20 -0.52 -19.22
CA VAL A 241 21.32 -1.43 -19.97
C VAL A 241 20.66 -0.66 -21.11
N SER A 242 20.48 -1.29 -22.29
CA SER A 242 19.79 -0.62 -23.39
C SER A 242 18.36 -0.27 -23.00
N GLY A 243 17.84 0.84 -23.53
CA GLY A 243 16.48 1.29 -23.22
C GLY A 243 15.40 0.27 -23.58
N GLU A 244 15.66 -0.55 -24.59
CA GLU A 244 14.80 -1.65 -25.05
C GLU A 244 14.81 -2.82 -24.06
N GLN A 245 15.99 -3.30 -23.66
CA GLN A 245 16.11 -4.38 -22.67
C GLN A 245 15.51 -3.98 -21.32
N ALA A 246 15.75 -2.74 -20.88
CA ALA A 246 15.20 -2.24 -19.63
C ALA A 246 13.67 -2.13 -19.65
N LEU A 247 13.10 -1.69 -20.78
CA LEU A 247 11.65 -1.65 -20.96
C LEU A 247 11.04 -3.06 -21.04
N ALA A 248 11.70 -3.99 -21.73
CA ALA A 248 11.29 -5.38 -21.80
C ALA A 248 11.27 -6.03 -20.41
N PHE A 249 12.33 -5.84 -19.62
CA PHE A 249 12.40 -6.29 -18.23
C PHE A 249 11.23 -5.74 -17.40
N ALA A 250 11.02 -4.42 -17.45
CA ALA A 250 9.94 -3.78 -16.71
C ALA A 250 8.56 -4.32 -17.13
N THR A 251 8.35 -4.50 -18.43
CA THR A 251 7.08 -4.98 -18.99
C THR A 251 6.79 -6.42 -18.57
N VAL A 252 7.77 -7.32 -18.68
CA VAL A 252 7.59 -8.74 -18.30
C VAL A 252 7.39 -8.87 -16.80
N ASN A 253 8.23 -8.22 -15.99
CA ASN A 253 8.09 -8.27 -14.53
C ASN A 253 6.74 -7.68 -14.10
N HIS A 254 6.33 -6.53 -14.62
CA HIS A 254 5.05 -5.95 -14.27
C HIS A 254 3.89 -6.81 -14.77
N GLY A 255 3.92 -7.26 -16.02
CA GLY A 255 2.87 -8.05 -16.64
C GLY A 255 2.58 -9.36 -15.90
N VAL A 256 3.62 -10.11 -15.54
CA VAL A 256 3.48 -11.36 -14.75
C VAL A 256 2.79 -11.08 -13.42
N ASN A 257 3.22 -10.02 -12.72
CA ASN A 257 2.63 -9.66 -11.43
C ASN A 257 1.18 -9.16 -11.58
N TYR A 258 0.92 -8.35 -12.60
CA TYR A 258 -0.39 -7.78 -12.90
C TYR A 258 -1.42 -8.88 -13.22
N LEU A 259 -1.05 -9.81 -14.12
CA LEU A 259 -1.90 -10.94 -14.49
C LEU A 259 -2.15 -11.87 -13.30
N LEU A 260 -1.11 -12.23 -12.54
CA LEU A 260 -1.25 -13.08 -11.37
C LEU A 260 -2.22 -12.48 -10.33
N GLN A 261 -2.11 -11.17 -10.09
CA GLN A 261 -3.01 -10.46 -9.18
C GLN A 261 -4.45 -10.46 -9.68
N LEU A 262 -4.66 -10.23 -10.99
CA LEU A 262 -5.99 -10.29 -11.61
C LEU A 262 -6.60 -11.69 -11.52
N PHE A 263 -5.83 -12.74 -11.85
CA PHE A 263 -6.32 -14.12 -11.79
C PHE A 263 -6.64 -14.53 -10.35
N LEU A 264 -5.75 -14.27 -9.39
CA LEU A 264 -5.95 -14.66 -8.01
C LEU A 264 -7.12 -13.90 -7.36
N GLY A 265 -7.22 -12.59 -7.58
CA GLY A 265 -8.34 -11.80 -7.08
C GLY A 265 -9.66 -12.16 -7.76
N GLY A 266 -9.64 -12.36 -9.09
CA GLY A 266 -10.80 -12.80 -9.86
C GLY A 266 -11.33 -14.16 -9.40
N TYR A 267 -10.43 -15.12 -9.15
CA TYR A 267 -10.77 -16.42 -8.56
C TYR A 267 -11.56 -16.26 -7.25
N PHE A 268 -11.07 -15.44 -6.32
CA PHE A 268 -11.76 -15.21 -5.05
C PHE A 268 -13.07 -14.43 -5.19
N ILE A 269 -13.19 -13.51 -6.15
CA ILE A 269 -14.47 -12.83 -6.42
C ILE A 269 -15.55 -13.84 -6.80
N VAL A 270 -15.20 -14.82 -7.66
CA VAL A 270 -16.11 -15.86 -8.13
C VAL A 270 -16.44 -16.85 -7.02
N VAL A 271 -15.43 -17.46 -6.40
CA VAL A 271 -15.61 -18.53 -5.40
C VAL A 271 -16.35 -18.03 -4.17
N ASN A 272 -16.00 -16.84 -3.67
CA ASN A 272 -16.64 -16.27 -2.47
C ASN A 272 -17.93 -15.50 -2.79
N LYS A 273 -18.44 -15.57 -4.02
CA LYS A 273 -19.61 -14.82 -4.51
C LYS A 273 -19.55 -13.34 -4.11
N SER A 274 -18.35 -12.77 -4.07
CA SER A 274 -18.09 -11.40 -3.60
C SER A 274 -18.36 -10.34 -4.67
N TRP A 275 -18.72 -10.74 -5.89
CA TRP A 275 -19.11 -9.86 -7.00
C TRP A 275 -20.17 -8.82 -6.60
N LYS A 276 -21.25 -9.21 -5.90
CA LYS A 276 -22.26 -8.26 -5.41
C LYS A 276 -21.67 -7.22 -4.45
N THR A 277 -20.78 -7.65 -3.55
CA THR A 277 -20.10 -6.78 -2.59
C THR A 277 -19.17 -5.79 -3.29
N VAL A 278 -18.44 -6.23 -4.32
CA VAL A 278 -17.54 -5.39 -5.12
C VAL A 278 -18.32 -4.42 -6.03
N LEU A 279 -19.40 -4.89 -6.67
CA LEU A 279 -20.24 -4.09 -7.57
C LEU A 279 -21.05 -3.03 -6.80
N ASN A 280 -21.63 -3.37 -5.64
CA ASN A 280 -22.37 -2.42 -4.81
C ASN A 280 -21.49 -1.25 -4.35
N PHE A 281 -20.20 -1.51 -4.11
CA PHE A 281 -19.23 -0.45 -3.85
C PHE A 281 -19.04 0.46 -5.07
N SER A 282 -18.89 -0.11 -6.27
CA SER A 282 -18.75 0.64 -7.53
C SER A 282 -19.97 1.53 -7.82
N LEU A 283 -21.19 1.05 -7.55
CA LEU A 283 -22.45 1.75 -7.83
C LEU A 283 -22.76 2.86 -6.82
N SER A 284 -22.33 2.73 -5.55
CA SER A 284 -22.49 3.79 -4.55
C SER A 284 -21.70 5.07 -4.86
N LYS A 285 -20.71 5.01 -5.76
CA LYS A 285 -19.98 6.19 -6.27
C LYS A 285 -20.68 6.89 -7.44
N GLN A 286 -21.76 6.32 -7.98
CA GLN A 286 -22.48 6.86 -9.14
C GLN A 286 -23.83 7.51 -8.82
N LYS A 287 -24.32 7.48 -7.57
CA LYS A 287 -25.46 8.32 -7.19
C LYS A 287 -24.96 9.70 -6.77
N PRO A 288 -25.24 10.78 -7.54
CA PRO A 288 -25.18 12.11 -6.98
C PRO A 288 -26.10 12.14 -5.77
N ALA A 289 -25.75 12.93 -4.75
CA ALA A 289 -26.70 13.27 -3.71
C ALA A 289 -27.89 13.95 -4.39
N GLU A 290 -28.99 13.21 -4.57
CA GLU A 290 -30.29 13.80 -4.84
C GLU A 290 -30.61 14.63 -3.60
N SER A 291 -30.55 15.94 -3.81
CA SER A 291 -30.98 16.98 -2.90
C SER A 291 -32.47 16.82 -2.62
N GLU A 292 -32.81 16.50 -1.38
CA GLU A 292 -34.06 16.91 -0.72
C GLU A 292 -33.70 17.86 0.43
#